data_AF-A0A3N5L432-F1
#
_entry.id   AF-A0A3N5L432-F1
#
_cell.length_a   1.000
_cell.length_b   1.000
_cell.length_c   1.000
_cell.angle_alpha   90.00
_cell.angle_beta   90.00
_cell.angle_gamma   90.00
#
_symmetry.space_group_name_H-M   'P 1'
#
loop_
_entity.id
_entity.type
_entity.pdbx_description
1 polymer ?
#
loop_
_entity_poly.entity_id
_entity_poly.type
_entity_poly.pdbx_seq_one_letter_code
_entity_poly.pdbx_strand_id
1 'polypeptide(L)'
;MALYTKPLRPRECRLHATLHIKGRGGFHMSHISRREVFRAAAMATTFFPVAGRYRAWSHQVSQNLAVRPFGRTGREVTTFGLAGGNKVMWDLPGDEAVGIVVKAVRLGITYLETANAYNLSQLNYGKAFRILNLVPGQPGYDAALRGRLFLATKSSIRTGLVRGDAQPVGRSPGGGKSVADDLMRSLTQFFGDGKGYIPEGAYIDLMQIHHLGSEAEVDAVFEGLENPGDKSLPRVGALAALVDFRDGSNLTGLNPGQKKLIRHIGITGHENATAHMYAMRRDKRNDLHTLLVAINPNDRHYFCHQTNSVPVAAAKNMGVIGMKIFADGVMYGRSKGYAGKPGESVLTVGQPGKVPYQDFLRYSLSAPGVSTVITGIGLTDKNDDPTRDQLVANLAACQMTGPLPASQLRQIEERVAALHGTDTNFFQRPSSGLLPPQKISVERAAPKGSVKVCGIPPTPAPSPWRVTRSTAARRRSPAF
;
A
#
# COMPACT_ATOMS: atom_id res chain seq x y z
N MET A 1 4.98 55.03 49.87
CA MET A 1 5.96 55.54 50.85
C MET A 1 7.35 55.08 50.43
N ALA A 2 8.36 55.95 50.51
CA ALA A 2 9.78 55.56 50.33
C ALA A 2 10.26 54.73 51.56
N LEU A 3 11.37 53.97 51.57
CA LEU A 3 12.80 54.32 51.41
C LEU A 3 13.62 53.01 51.17
N TYR A 4 14.95 52.94 50.96
CA TYR A 4 16.02 53.96 50.89
C TYR A 4 16.94 53.75 49.64
N THR A 5 18.16 53.17 49.76
CA THR A 5 19.20 53.10 48.69
C THR A 5 19.93 51.75 48.54
N LYS A 6 20.50 51.54 47.32
CA LYS A 6 21.57 50.57 46.92
C LYS A 6 22.96 50.97 47.50
N PRO A 7 24.13 50.30 47.18
CA PRO A 7 24.42 49.12 46.32
C PRO A 7 25.39 48.06 46.95
N LEU A 8 25.70 46.96 46.22
CA LEU A 8 27.08 46.46 45.94
C LEU A 8 27.09 45.16 45.07
N ARG A 9 28.23 44.87 44.42
CA ARG A 9 28.61 43.63 43.68
C ARG A 9 30.14 43.42 43.89
N PRO A 10 30.81 42.37 43.34
CA PRO A 10 30.58 40.92 43.49
C PRO A 10 31.89 40.16 43.89
N ARG A 11 31.79 38.88 44.32
CA ARG A 11 32.62 37.70 43.91
C ARG A 11 32.76 36.60 44.98
N GLU A 12 32.79 35.36 44.47
CA GLU A 12 33.55 34.17 44.91
C GLU A 12 33.61 33.78 46.41
N CYS A 13 33.07 32.60 46.76
CA CYS A 13 33.93 31.41 46.96
C CYS A 13 33.13 30.08 46.88
N ARG A 14 33.86 28.95 46.89
CA ARG A 14 33.39 27.60 46.49
C ARG A 14 32.82 26.78 47.64
N LEU A 15 31.93 25.83 47.32
CA LEU A 15 31.90 24.52 47.97
C LEU A 15 31.47 23.43 46.97
N HIS A 16 32.13 22.27 47.03
CA HIS A 16 32.01 21.21 46.03
C HIS A 16 30.76 20.35 46.25
N ALA A 17 30.05 20.06 45.16
CA ALA A 17 29.13 18.92 45.06
C ALA A 17 29.37 18.19 43.73
N THR A 18 30.01 17.02 43.80
CA THR A 18 30.36 16.22 42.62
C THR A 18 29.14 15.49 42.08
N LEU A 19 28.42 16.11 41.14
CA LEU A 19 27.31 15.45 40.45
C LEU A 19 27.84 14.59 39.29
N HIS A 20 27.79 13.27 39.43
CA HIS A 20 28.15 12.33 38.36
C HIS A 20 27.14 12.42 37.20
N ILE A 21 27.47 13.20 36.18
CA ILE A 21 26.76 13.18 34.89
C ILE A 21 27.14 11.88 34.17
N LYS A 22 26.27 10.86 34.29
CA LYS A 22 26.38 9.65 33.45
C LYS A 22 26.17 10.07 31.99
N GLY A 23 27.17 9.79 31.15
CA GLY A 23 27.25 10.31 29.79
C GLY A 23 26.08 9.88 28.89
N ARG A 24 25.83 10.70 27.86
CA ARG A 24 24.84 10.44 26.80
C ARG A 24 25.06 9.04 26.21
N GLY A 25 24.07 8.15 26.38
CA GLY A 25 23.98 6.90 25.64
C GLY A 25 23.67 7.18 24.17
N GLY A 26 24.71 7.47 23.38
CA GLY A 26 24.58 7.55 21.94
C GLY A 26 24.26 6.17 21.38
N PHE A 27 23.17 6.04 20.62
CA PHE A 27 22.83 4.82 19.87
C PHE A 27 23.87 4.59 18.77
N HIS A 28 24.96 3.91 19.10
CA HIS A 28 25.90 3.40 18.11
C HIS A 28 25.41 2.04 17.61
N MET A 29 24.47 2.07 16.65
CA MET A 29 24.16 0.88 15.86
C MET A 29 25.35 0.59 14.95
N SER A 30 25.91 -0.62 15.03
CA SER A 30 26.86 -1.11 14.04
C SER A 30 26.13 -1.26 12.71
N HIS A 31 26.26 -0.25 11.85
CA HIS A 31 25.58 -0.22 10.56
C HIS A 31 26.09 -1.35 9.66
N ILE A 32 25.21 -2.30 9.31
CA ILE A 32 25.43 -3.12 8.13
C ILE A 32 25.38 -2.20 6.91
N SER A 33 26.40 -2.31 6.06
CA SER A 33 26.49 -1.59 4.80
C SER A 33 25.56 -2.25 3.76
N ARG A 34 25.12 -1.50 2.74
CA ARG A 34 24.31 -2.09 1.64
C ARG A 34 24.94 -3.36 1.06
N ARG A 35 26.28 -3.39 1.01
CA ARG A 35 27.11 -4.54 0.59
C ARG A 35 26.81 -5.84 1.34
N GLU A 36 26.39 -5.78 2.61
CA GLU A 36 26.09 -6.96 3.42
C GLU A 36 24.62 -7.41 3.30
N VAL A 37 23.68 -6.50 3.02
CA VAL A 37 22.33 -6.89 2.53
C VAL A 37 22.45 -7.69 1.23
N PHE A 38 23.41 -7.34 0.36
CA PHE A 38 23.68 -8.12 -0.84
C PHE A 38 24.45 -9.43 -0.57
N ARG A 39 25.34 -9.49 0.44
CA ARG A 39 25.90 -10.77 0.92
C ARG A 39 24.81 -11.68 1.48
N ALA A 40 23.84 -11.13 2.21
CA ALA A 40 22.66 -11.86 2.67
C ALA A 40 21.81 -12.38 1.50
N ALA A 41 21.63 -11.58 0.44
CA ALA A 41 20.94 -12.03 -0.78
C ALA A 41 21.67 -13.19 -1.48
N ALA A 42 23.01 -13.19 -1.49
CA ALA A 42 23.81 -14.31 -1.99
C ALA A 42 23.74 -15.55 -1.07
N MET A 43 23.84 -15.38 0.25
CA MET A 43 23.68 -16.48 1.21
C MET A 43 22.27 -17.11 1.15
N ALA A 44 21.25 -16.30 0.88
CA ALA A 44 19.87 -16.73 0.68
C ALA A 44 19.63 -17.49 -0.65
N THR A 45 20.66 -17.75 -1.46
CA THR A 45 20.61 -18.70 -2.59
C THR A 45 21.43 -19.97 -2.37
N THR A 46 22.12 -20.14 -1.22
CA THR A 46 23.13 -21.21 -1.05
C THR A 46 23.07 -21.96 0.30
N PHE A 47 21.94 -22.60 0.61
CA PHE A 47 21.81 -23.66 1.63
C PHE A 47 20.71 -24.65 1.17
N PHE A 48 20.85 -25.99 1.15
CA PHE A 48 21.97 -26.94 1.31
C PHE A 48 21.77 -28.07 0.25
N PRO A 49 22.77 -28.93 -0.08
CA PRO A 49 22.67 -29.81 -1.25
C PRO A 49 21.93 -31.13 -0.97
N VAL A 50 20.86 -31.40 -1.72
CA VAL A 50 20.51 -32.78 -2.12
C VAL A 50 21.15 -33.01 -3.49
N ALA A 51 21.87 -34.12 -3.65
CA ALA A 51 22.67 -34.40 -4.84
C ALA A 51 21.80 -34.53 -6.10
N GLY A 52 21.74 -33.46 -6.92
CA GLY A 52 20.94 -33.46 -8.14
C GLY A 52 20.82 -32.11 -8.84
N ARG A 53 21.79 -31.79 -9.72
CA ARG A 53 21.66 -30.85 -10.85
C ARG A 53 20.83 -29.56 -10.65
N TYR A 54 21.29 -28.64 -9.80
CA TYR A 54 20.87 -27.23 -9.88
C TYR A 54 22.11 -26.32 -9.96
N ARG A 55 22.27 -25.61 -11.09
CA ARG A 55 23.27 -24.53 -11.23
C ARG A 55 22.93 -23.44 -10.21
N ALA A 56 23.87 -23.09 -9.35
CA ALA A 56 23.75 -21.95 -8.46
C ALA A 56 23.70 -20.66 -9.29
N TRP A 57 22.59 -19.92 -9.22
CA TRP A 57 22.43 -18.64 -9.89
C TRP A 57 23.06 -17.53 -9.03
N SER A 58 24.36 -17.30 -9.20
CA SER A 58 25.05 -16.12 -8.67
C SER A 58 24.62 -14.88 -9.45
N HIS A 59 23.48 -14.29 -9.08
CA HIS A 59 23.04 -13.00 -9.64
C HIS A 59 24.07 -11.91 -9.35
N GLN A 60 24.39 -11.14 -10.38
CA GLN A 60 25.34 -10.04 -10.31
C GLN A 60 24.76 -8.93 -9.43
N VAL A 61 25.43 -8.67 -8.30
CA VAL A 61 24.98 -7.72 -7.27
C VAL A 61 25.09 -6.28 -7.79
N SER A 62 23.94 -5.64 -8.02
CA SER A 62 23.81 -4.18 -8.09
C SER A 62 24.12 -3.56 -6.72
N GLN A 63 24.78 -2.40 -6.68
CA GLN A 63 24.98 -1.63 -5.43
C GLN A 63 23.71 -0.91 -4.93
N ASN A 64 22.67 -0.88 -5.77
CA ASN A 64 21.37 -0.26 -5.48
C ASN A 64 20.28 -1.33 -5.37
N LEU A 65 19.32 -1.12 -4.46
CA LEU A 65 18.16 -1.99 -4.30
C LEU A 65 17.35 -2.06 -5.60
N ALA A 66 16.77 -3.23 -5.87
CA ALA A 66 15.85 -3.44 -6.98
C ALA A 66 14.59 -2.58 -6.79
N VAL A 67 14.34 -1.71 -7.77
CA VAL A 67 13.16 -0.86 -7.89
C VAL A 67 12.32 -1.27 -9.10
N ARG A 68 11.05 -0.88 -9.12
CA ARG A 68 10.16 -1.00 -10.29
C ARG A 68 9.35 0.28 -10.49
N PRO A 69 8.98 0.62 -11.74
CA PRO A 69 7.97 1.62 -12.03
C PRO A 69 6.66 1.33 -11.28
N PHE A 70 6.08 2.36 -10.68
CA PHE A 70 4.87 2.25 -9.87
C PHE A 70 3.64 2.72 -10.65
N GLY A 71 3.46 2.13 -11.83
CA GLY A 71 2.44 2.51 -12.81
C GLY A 71 2.53 4.00 -13.21
N ARG A 72 1.36 4.61 -13.43
CA ARG A 72 1.18 6.01 -13.82
C ARG A 72 1.41 7.04 -12.71
N THR A 73 1.95 6.65 -11.56
CA THR A 73 2.34 7.61 -10.51
C THR A 73 3.56 8.45 -10.88
N GLY A 74 4.34 8.03 -11.89
CA GLY A 74 5.62 8.66 -12.23
C GLY A 74 6.72 8.42 -11.20
N ARG A 75 6.52 7.50 -10.26
CA ARG A 75 7.49 7.11 -9.23
C ARG A 75 8.01 5.70 -9.47
N GLU A 76 9.22 5.44 -9.00
CA GLU A 76 9.72 4.08 -8.78
C GLU A 76 9.70 3.76 -7.29
N VAL A 77 9.45 2.49 -6.96
CA VAL A 77 9.41 1.97 -5.59
C VAL A 77 10.31 0.76 -5.45
N THR A 78 10.90 0.55 -4.27
CA THR A 78 11.62 -0.69 -3.97
C THR A 78 10.67 -1.89 -4.10
N THR A 79 11.18 -2.98 -4.67
CA THR A 79 10.48 -4.27 -4.85
C THR A 79 9.90 -4.86 -3.56
N PHE A 80 10.43 -4.44 -2.41
CA PHE A 80 9.90 -4.71 -1.08
C PHE A 80 9.53 -3.39 -0.38
N GLY A 81 8.44 -3.40 0.39
CA GLY A 81 7.98 -2.29 1.23
C GLY A 81 7.60 -2.70 2.65
N LEU A 82 7.66 -1.75 3.59
CA LEU A 82 7.26 -2.00 4.98
C LEU A 82 5.75 -1.85 5.15
N ALA A 83 5.07 -2.90 5.64
CA ALA A 83 3.69 -2.78 6.12
C ALA A 83 3.66 -2.42 7.61
N GLY A 84 2.87 -1.42 7.96
CA GLY A 84 2.67 -0.90 9.31
C GLY A 84 1.75 -1.71 10.21
N GLY A 85 1.28 -2.87 9.74
CA GLY A 85 0.63 -3.88 10.60
C GLY A 85 1.68 -4.73 11.33
N ASN A 86 1.26 -5.82 11.97
CA ASN A 86 2.14 -6.64 12.82
C ASN A 86 2.77 -5.75 13.93
N LYS A 87 4.05 -5.89 14.31
CA LYS A 87 4.61 -5.15 15.45
C LYS A 87 4.48 -3.62 15.39
N VAL A 88 4.48 -3.03 14.19
CA VAL A 88 4.45 -1.56 14.02
C VAL A 88 3.14 -0.92 14.53
N MET A 89 2.02 -1.66 14.57
CA MET A 89 0.73 -1.12 15.03
C MET A 89 0.50 -1.17 16.54
N TRP A 90 1.39 -1.84 17.29
CA TRP A 90 1.22 -2.07 18.73
C TRP A 90 1.98 -1.04 19.58
N ASP A 91 1.57 -0.94 20.85
CA ASP A 91 2.44 -0.41 21.89
C ASP A 91 3.34 -1.57 22.35
N LEU A 92 4.65 -1.41 22.22
CA LEU A 92 5.63 -2.45 22.52
C LEU A 92 6.70 -1.89 23.47
N PRO A 93 7.34 -2.71 24.31
CA PRO A 93 8.37 -2.24 25.23
C PRO A 93 9.50 -1.49 24.53
N GLY A 94 9.83 -0.29 25.06
CA GLY A 94 10.82 0.60 24.46
C GLY A 94 10.38 1.17 23.12
N ASP A 95 11.31 1.29 22.18
CA ASP A 95 11.07 1.86 20.85
C ASP A 95 11.00 0.79 19.74
N GLU A 96 10.68 -0.48 20.03
CA GLU A 96 10.74 -1.58 19.04
C GLU A 96 9.93 -1.28 17.75
N ALA A 97 8.67 -0.89 17.89
CA ALA A 97 7.79 -0.56 16.77
C ALA A 97 8.30 0.62 15.92
N VAL A 98 8.94 1.60 16.57
CA VAL A 98 9.56 2.79 15.94
C VAL A 98 10.86 2.40 15.25
N GLY A 99 11.67 1.54 15.88
CA GLY A 99 12.93 1.02 15.39
C GLY A 99 12.78 0.25 14.08
N ILE A 100 11.71 -0.54 13.92
CA ILE A 100 11.38 -1.21 12.64
C ILE A 100 11.24 -0.20 11.50
N VAL A 101 10.52 0.91 11.73
CA VAL A 101 10.33 1.97 10.71
C VAL A 101 11.64 2.71 10.42
N VAL A 102 12.39 3.10 11.46
CA VAL A 102 13.71 3.75 11.34
C VAL A 102 14.67 2.87 10.55
N LYS A 103 14.69 1.57 10.84
CA LYS A 103 15.52 0.57 10.16
C LYS A 103 15.15 0.41 8.69
N ALA A 104 13.86 0.29 8.36
CA ALA A 104 13.42 0.14 6.98
C ALA A 104 13.86 1.32 6.10
N VAL A 105 13.70 2.55 6.58
CA VAL A 105 14.13 3.76 5.86
C VAL A 105 15.67 3.80 5.73
N ARG A 106 16.41 3.45 6.78
CA ARG A 106 17.89 3.40 6.75
C ARG A 106 18.44 2.34 5.79
N LEU A 107 17.77 1.20 5.67
CA LEU A 107 18.06 0.16 4.67
C LEU A 107 17.77 0.62 3.23
N GLY A 108 17.01 1.71 3.05
CA GLY A 108 16.68 2.29 1.75
C GLY A 108 15.35 1.85 1.15
N ILE A 109 14.47 1.22 1.94
CA ILE A 109 13.10 0.87 1.51
C ILE A 109 12.32 2.16 1.26
N THR A 110 11.75 2.31 0.06
CA THR A 110 11.03 3.53 -0.32
C THR A 110 9.51 3.43 -0.17
N TYR A 111 8.91 2.25 -0.31
CA TYR A 111 7.46 2.06 -0.10
C TYR A 111 7.14 1.80 1.37
N LEU A 112 6.37 2.70 1.98
CA LEU A 112 5.96 2.66 3.39
C LEU A 112 4.44 2.67 3.47
N GLU A 113 3.84 1.64 4.04
CA GLU A 113 2.39 1.43 4.04
C GLU A 113 1.85 1.36 5.47
N THR A 114 0.70 1.98 5.74
CA THR A 114 -0.07 1.80 6.99
C THR A 114 -1.56 2.03 6.73
N ALA A 115 -2.40 2.20 7.76
CA ALA A 115 -3.82 2.53 7.61
C ALA A 115 -4.35 3.25 8.86
N ASN A 116 -5.43 4.01 8.70
CA ASN A 116 -6.18 4.59 9.83
C ASN A 116 -6.65 3.53 10.85
N ALA A 117 -6.88 2.29 10.39
CA ALA A 117 -7.32 1.16 11.22
C ALA A 117 -6.19 0.38 11.90
N TYR A 118 -4.92 0.77 11.74
CA TYR A 118 -3.77 0.07 12.32
C TYR A 118 -3.34 0.71 13.65
N ASN A 119 -4.25 0.82 14.62
CA ASN A 119 -3.98 1.21 16.01
C ASN A 119 -2.94 2.36 16.15
N LEU A 120 -1.75 2.10 16.71
CA LEU A 120 -0.70 3.10 16.93
C LEU A 120 0.26 3.27 15.75
N SER A 121 0.06 2.57 14.63
CA SER A 121 1.00 2.50 13.51
C SER A 121 1.38 3.87 12.98
N GLN A 122 0.41 4.75 12.69
CA GLN A 122 0.67 6.09 12.17
C GLN A 122 1.44 6.97 13.18
N LEU A 123 1.18 6.82 14.48
CA LEU A 123 1.92 7.49 15.55
C LEU A 123 3.36 6.95 15.67
N ASN A 124 3.57 5.63 15.53
CA ASN A 124 4.90 5.03 15.53
C ASN A 124 5.72 5.43 14.29
N TYR A 125 5.09 5.54 13.12
CA TYR A 125 5.66 6.21 11.95
C TYR A 125 6.02 7.67 12.24
N GLY A 126 5.14 8.45 12.89
CA GLY A 126 5.41 9.84 13.26
C GLY A 126 6.53 10.03 14.28
N LYS A 127 6.74 9.09 15.21
CA LYS A 127 7.93 9.02 16.08
C LYS A 127 9.19 8.77 15.24
N ALA A 128 9.15 7.77 14.35
CA ALA A 128 10.27 7.43 13.47
C ALA A 128 10.65 8.58 12.52
N PHE A 129 9.66 9.32 12.00
CA PHE A 129 9.87 10.47 11.13
C PHE A 129 10.60 11.61 11.83
N ARG A 130 10.43 11.79 13.14
CA ARG A 130 11.24 12.75 13.91
C ARG A 130 12.70 12.30 14.03
N ILE A 131 12.94 11.02 14.29
CA ILE A 131 14.30 10.42 14.36
C ILE A 131 15.03 10.48 13.00
N LEU A 132 14.28 10.44 11.91
CA LEU A 132 14.78 10.49 10.53
C LEU A 132 14.76 11.90 9.90
N ASN A 133 14.38 12.94 10.66
CA ASN A 133 14.19 14.32 10.19
C ASN A 133 13.26 14.44 8.96
N LEU A 134 12.14 13.71 8.92
CA LEU A 134 11.19 13.68 7.80
C LEU A 134 9.97 14.60 7.99
N VAL A 135 9.96 15.41 9.05
CA VAL A 135 8.87 16.35 9.35
C VAL A 135 9.20 17.73 8.76
N PRO A 136 8.41 18.24 7.79
CA PRO A 136 8.64 19.57 7.22
C PRO A 136 8.64 20.69 8.27
N GLY A 137 9.45 21.72 8.04
CA GLY A 137 9.57 22.87 8.93
C GLY A 137 10.35 22.65 10.24
N GLN A 138 10.74 21.40 10.56
CA GLN A 138 11.58 21.11 11.73
C GLN A 138 13.07 21.32 11.42
N PRO A 139 13.90 21.70 12.41
CA PRO A 139 15.36 21.79 12.24
C PRO A 139 15.95 20.48 11.72
N GLY A 140 16.78 20.58 10.66
CA GLY A 140 17.44 19.42 10.05
C GLY A 140 16.56 18.59 9.09
N TYR A 141 15.36 19.07 8.72
CA TYR A 141 14.46 18.38 7.78
C TYR A 141 15.14 17.93 6.48
N ASP A 142 15.21 16.61 6.26
CA ASP A 142 15.76 15.99 5.05
C ASP A 142 14.67 15.85 3.97
N ALA A 143 14.48 16.94 3.23
CA ALA A 143 13.57 17.00 2.10
C ALA A 143 13.91 15.98 0.99
N ALA A 144 15.19 15.63 0.83
CA ALA A 144 15.63 14.68 -0.20
C ALA A 144 15.26 13.23 0.18
N LEU A 145 15.44 12.84 1.45
CA LEU A 145 14.96 11.57 1.97
C LEU A 145 13.43 11.51 1.96
N ARG A 146 12.73 12.54 2.46
CA ARG A 146 11.26 12.58 2.40
C ARG A 146 10.75 12.48 0.95
N GLY A 147 11.38 13.15 0.00
CA GLY A 147 11.02 13.10 -1.42
C GLY A 147 11.23 11.74 -2.08
N ARG A 148 12.21 10.93 -1.62
CA ARG A 148 12.41 9.55 -2.10
C ARG A 148 11.34 8.58 -1.58
N LEU A 149 10.89 8.76 -0.33
CA LEU A 149 9.88 7.90 0.27
C LEU A 149 8.52 8.06 -0.41
N PHE A 150 7.80 6.94 -0.50
CA PHE A 150 6.43 6.85 -0.98
C PHE A 150 5.56 6.38 0.18
N LEU A 151 4.97 7.34 0.90
CA LEU A 151 4.16 7.08 2.08
C LEU A 151 2.69 6.85 1.71
N ALA A 152 2.20 5.67 2.04
CA ALA A 152 0.82 5.24 1.82
C ALA A 152 0.07 5.05 3.15
N THR A 153 -1.17 5.56 3.22
CA THR A 153 -2.14 5.19 4.25
C THR A 153 -3.52 4.97 3.62
N LYS A 154 -4.51 4.59 4.43
CA LYS A 154 -5.83 4.18 3.96
C LYS A 154 -6.94 4.59 4.92
N SER A 155 -8.15 4.76 4.40
CA SER A 155 -9.37 4.94 5.18
C SER A 155 -10.42 3.88 4.85
N SER A 156 -11.13 3.40 5.87
CA SER A 156 -12.25 2.46 5.74
C SER A 156 -13.61 3.15 5.52
N ILE A 157 -13.62 4.47 5.34
CA ILE A 157 -14.83 5.22 4.99
C ILE A 157 -14.97 5.35 3.48
N ARG A 158 -16.20 5.38 2.98
CA ARG A 158 -16.55 5.52 1.55
C ARG A 158 -17.07 6.92 1.23
N THR A 159 -17.24 7.77 2.24
CA THR A 159 -17.92 9.07 2.13
C THR A 159 -16.93 10.23 2.29
N GLY A 160 -17.08 11.24 1.43
CA GLY A 160 -16.41 12.53 1.54
C GLY A 160 -17.23 13.55 2.33
N LEU A 161 -18.53 13.64 2.06
CA LEU A 161 -19.44 14.60 2.71
C LEU A 161 -20.83 13.99 2.88
N VAL A 162 -21.51 14.30 3.99
CA VAL A 162 -22.94 14.05 4.22
C VAL A 162 -23.67 15.38 4.44
N ARG A 163 -24.95 15.45 4.07
CA ARG A 163 -25.82 16.62 4.24
C ARG A 163 -27.18 16.17 4.77
N GLY A 164 -27.82 16.99 5.61
CA GLY A 164 -29.04 16.62 6.32
C GLY A 164 -28.85 15.36 7.17
N ASP A 165 -29.87 14.49 7.21
CA ASP A 165 -29.86 13.26 8.01
C ASP A 165 -29.12 12.08 7.36
N ALA A 166 -28.46 12.31 6.22
CA ALA A 166 -27.75 11.28 5.47
C ALA A 166 -26.59 10.68 6.28
N GLN A 167 -26.49 9.36 6.29
CA GLN A 167 -25.45 8.65 7.05
C GLN A 167 -24.21 8.36 6.18
N PRO A 168 -23.00 8.45 6.77
CA PRO A 168 -21.77 8.07 6.09
C PRO A 168 -21.71 6.55 5.89
N VAL A 169 -21.06 6.13 4.81
CA VAL A 169 -20.83 4.71 4.48
C VAL A 169 -19.42 4.32 4.90
N GLY A 170 -19.27 3.20 5.59
CA GLY A 170 -18.02 2.80 6.23
C GLY A 170 -17.82 3.46 7.60
N ARG A 171 -16.64 3.27 8.22
CA ARG A 171 -16.35 3.76 9.58
C ARG A 171 -14.92 4.29 9.68
N SER A 172 -14.74 5.40 10.40
CA SER A 172 -13.42 5.88 10.84
C SER A 172 -13.10 5.29 12.22
N PRO A 173 -11.92 4.66 12.41
CA PRO A 173 -11.39 4.29 13.73
C PRO A 173 -11.13 5.50 14.65
N GLY A 174 -10.98 6.70 14.08
CA GLY A 174 -10.80 7.95 14.81
C GLY A 174 -12.11 8.70 15.10
N GLY A 175 -13.28 8.11 14.81
CA GLY A 175 -14.58 8.74 15.02
C GLY A 175 -15.00 9.78 13.97
N GLY A 176 -14.18 9.99 12.92
CA GLY A 176 -14.50 10.87 11.80
C GLY A 176 -15.70 10.40 10.97
N LYS A 177 -16.36 11.35 10.28
CA LYS A 177 -17.52 11.11 9.41
C LYS A 177 -17.19 11.17 7.91
N SER A 178 -15.97 11.57 7.57
CA SER A 178 -15.48 11.71 6.20
C SER A 178 -14.09 11.13 5.99
N VAL A 179 -13.73 10.89 4.72
CA VAL A 179 -12.35 10.55 4.32
C VAL A 179 -11.38 11.73 4.54
N ALA A 180 -11.91 12.96 4.60
CA ALA A 180 -11.15 14.15 4.93
C ALA A 180 -10.69 14.14 6.40
N ASP A 181 -11.55 13.71 7.32
CA ASP A 181 -11.20 13.56 8.75
C ASP A 181 -10.05 12.54 8.94
N ASP A 182 -10.16 11.38 8.29
CA ASP A 182 -9.12 10.34 8.31
C ASP A 182 -7.81 10.82 7.63
N LEU A 183 -7.90 11.66 6.60
CA LEU A 183 -6.72 12.29 5.98
C LEU A 183 -6.06 13.30 6.93
N MET A 184 -6.84 14.20 7.54
CA MET A 184 -6.30 15.18 8.50
C MET A 184 -5.67 14.47 9.70
N ARG A 185 -6.35 13.48 10.27
CA ARG A 185 -5.79 12.65 11.37
C ARG A 185 -4.51 11.93 10.97
N SER A 186 -4.42 11.45 9.73
CA SER A 186 -3.19 10.84 9.22
C SER A 186 -2.03 11.84 9.20
N LEU A 187 -2.27 13.05 8.71
CA LEU A 187 -1.26 14.11 8.64
C LEU A 187 -0.80 14.58 10.04
N THR A 188 -1.74 14.75 10.98
CA THR A 188 -1.40 15.11 12.36
C THR A 188 -0.59 14.01 13.06
N GLN A 189 -0.87 12.73 12.79
CA GLN A 189 -0.12 11.63 13.41
C GLN A 189 1.26 11.40 12.79
N PHE A 190 1.43 11.57 11.47
CA PHE A 190 2.73 11.44 10.80
C PHE A 190 3.66 12.63 11.05
N PHE A 191 3.16 13.86 10.93
CA PHE A 191 3.98 15.06 10.87
C PHE A 191 3.66 16.07 11.98
N GLY A 192 2.41 16.06 12.47
CA GLY A 192 1.89 16.99 13.44
C GLY A 192 1.96 16.54 14.90
N ASP A 193 1.07 17.09 15.72
CA ASP A 193 0.92 16.84 17.16
C ASP A 193 -0.01 15.65 17.51
N GLY A 194 -0.61 15.01 16.50
CA GLY A 194 -1.67 14.00 16.66
C GLY A 194 -3.02 14.54 17.13
N LYS A 195 -3.18 15.87 17.30
CA LYS A 195 -4.36 16.54 17.91
C LYS A 195 -5.01 17.60 17.03
N GLY A 196 -4.33 18.09 15.99
CA GLY A 196 -4.92 19.01 15.01
C GLY A 196 -3.90 19.82 14.21
N TYR A 197 -2.71 20.06 14.76
CA TYR A 197 -1.65 20.77 14.06
C TYR A 197 -1.06 19.93 12.93
N ILE A 198 -0.89 20.53 11.75
CA ILE A 198 -0.20 19.94 10.60
C ILE A 198 0.83 20.98 10.12
N PRO A 199 2.14 20.66 10.08
CA PRO A 199 3.15 21.60 9.60
C PRO A 199 2.99 21.88 8.09
N GLU A 200 3.36 23.09 7.68
CA GLU A 200 3.32 23.47 6.27
C GLU A 200 4.27 22.60 5.43
N GLY A 201 3.84 22.25 4.22
CA GLY A 201 4.57 21.31 3.34
C GLY A 201 4.38 19.83 3.68
N ALA A 202 3.63 19.47 4.73
CA ALA A 202 3.26 18.08 4.99
C ALA A 202 2.32 17.51 3.91
N TYR A 203 2.64 16.32 3.41
CA TYR A 203 1.82 15.59 2.44
C TYR A 203 2.02 14.08 2.59
N ILE A 204 1.05 13.31 2.10
CA ILE A 204 1.09 11.84 1.97
C ILE A 204 1.21 11.50 0.48
N ASP A 205 2.03 10.53 0.08
CA ASP A 205 2.16 10.19 -1.34
C ASP A 205 0.90 9.48 -1.87
N LEU A 206 0.28 8.63 -1.04
CA LEU A 206 -0.90 7.84 -1.43
C LEU A 206 -1.94 7.71 -0.31
N MET A 207 -3.19 8.06 -0.61
CA MET A 207 -4.34 7.75 0.24
C MET A 207 -5.23 6.72 -0.44
N GLN A 208 -5.42 5.56 0.19
CA GLN A 208 -6.17 4.44 -0.40
C GLN A 208 -7.52 4.23 0.28
N ILE A 209 -8.48 3.74 -0.50
CA ILE A 209 -9.79 3.32 0.01
C ILE A 209 -9.66 1.86 0.44
N HIS A 210 -9.77 1.64 1.75
CA HIS A 210 -9.39 0.40 2.43
C HIS A 210 -10.51 -0.64 2.37
N HIS A 211 -10.18 -1.88 2.00
CA HIS A 211 -11.08 -3.03 2.06
C HIS A 211 -12.38 -2.85 1.24
N LEU A 212 -12.25 -2.72 -0.08
CA LEU A 212 -13.37 -2.57 -1.00
C LEU A 212 -13.92 -3.94 -1.41
N GLY A 213 -14.96 -4.42 -0.71
CA GLY A 213 -15.46 -5.80 -0.83
C GLY A 213 -16.66 -5.98 -1.75
N SER A 214 -17.43 -4.92 -2.06
CA SER A 214 -18.71 -5.02 -2.77
C SER A 214 -18.95 -3.90 -3.80
N GLU A 215 -19.82 -4.14 -4.80
CA GLU A 215 -20.23 -3.10 -5.76
C GLU A 215 -20.93 -1.92 -5.06
N ALA A 216 -21.70 -2.16 -3.99
CA ALA A 216 -22.36 -1.10 -3.22
C ALA A 216 -21.37 -0.15 -2.52
N GLU A 217 -20.25 -0.67 -2.00
CA GLU A 217 -19.18 0.19 -1.47
C GLU A 217 -18.46 0.97 -2.59
N VAL A 218 -18.29 0.37 -3.77
CA VAL A 218 -17.75 1.08 -4.95
C VAL A 218 -18.69 2.22 -5.34
N ASP A 219 -19.99 1.97 -5.40
CA ASP A 219 -20.97 2.99 -5.76
C ASP A 219 -20.98 4.15 -4.75
N ALA A 220 -20.89 3.85 -3.44
CA ALA A 220 -20.74 4.87 -2.40
C ALA A 220 -19.44 5.69 -2.51
N VAL A 221 -18.33 5.09 -2.96
CA VAL A 221 -17.06 5.79 -3.21
C VAL A 221 -17.15 6.80 -4.35
N PHE A 222 -17.92 6.48 -5.39
CA PHE A 222 -18.08 7.26 -6.62
C PHE A 222 -19.33 8.16 -6.61
N GLU A 223 -20.11 8.17 -5.54
CA GLU A 223 -21.34 8.95 -5.40
C GLU A 223 -21.07 10.46 -5.56
N GLY A 224 -21.83 11.13 -6.42
CA GLY A 224 -21.66 12.58 -6.67
C GLY A 224 -20.34 13.00 -7.32
N LEU A 225 -19.55 12.08 -7.91
CA LEU A 225 -18.23 12.40 -8.47
C LEU A 225 -18.25 13.43 -9.61
N GLU A 226 -19.31 13.45 -10.41
CA GLU A 226 -19.46 14.34 -11.58
C GLU A 226 -19.98 15.75 -11.20
N ASN A 227 -20.64 15.88 -10.05
CA ASN A 227 -21.24 17.13 -9.55
C ASN A 227 -21.07 17.33 -8.02
N PRO A 228 -19.85 17.20 -7.44
CA PRO A 228 -19.67 17.12 -5.99
C PRO A 228 -20.08 18.38 -5.22
N GLY A 229 -20.07 19.54 -5.88
CA GLY A 229 -20.50 20.82 -5.32
C GLY A 229 -22.02 21.02 -5.30
N ASP A 230 -22.79 20.14 -5.94
CA ASP A 230 -24.25 20.18 -5.94
C ASP A 230 -24.78 19.96 -4.51
N LYS A 231 -25.41 21.00 -3.96
CA LYS A 231 -25.93 21.03 -2.58
C LYS A 231 -27.17 20.17 -2.39
N SER A 232 -27.86 19.77 -3.47
CA SER A 232 -29.02 18.87 -3.40
C SER A 232 -28.64 17.42 -3.13
N LEU A 233 -27.39 17.03 -3.42
CA LEU A 233 -26.91 15.69 -3.12
C LEU A 233 -26.85 15.45 -1.59
N PRO A 234 -27.51 14.42 -1.06
CA PRO A 234 -27.47 14.10 0.37
C PRO A 234 -26.09 13.60 0.81
N ARG A 235 -25.29 13.07 -0.12
CA ARG A 235 -23.96 12.52 0.14
C ARG A 235 -23.05 12.68 -1.08
N VAL A 236 -21.76 12.81 -0.83
CA VAL A 236 -20.69 12.78 -1.83
C VAL A 236 -19.66 11.74 -1.40
N GLY A 237 -19.22 10.92 -2.34
CA GLY A 237 -18.30 9.81 -2.13
C GLY A 237 -16.86 10.24 -1.83
N ALA A 238 -16.09 9.33 -1.27
CA ALA A 238 -14.71 9.57 -0.85
C ALA A 238 -13.79 9.96 -2.03
N LEU A 239 -14.04 9.47 -3.24
CA LEU A 239 -13.18 9.76 -4.39
C LEU A 239 -13.16 11.25 -4.73
N ALA A 240 -14.30 11.94 -4.71
CA ALA A 240 -14.38 13.37 -4.99
C ALA A 240 -13.61 14.21 -3.96
N ALA A 241 -13.72 13.87 -2.68
CA ALA A 241 -12.99 14.53 -1.60
C ALA A 241 -11.48 14.31 -1.71
N LEU A 242 -11.04 13.09 -2.04
CA LEU A 242 -9.62 12.79 -2.25
C LEU A 242 -9.06 13.49 -3.49
N VAL A 243 -9.85 13.66 -4.56
CA VAL A 243 -9.46 14.44 -5.74
C VAL A 243 -9.19 15.90 -5.38
N ASP A 244 -10.04 16.53 -4.54
CA ASP A 244 -9.78 17.90 -4.05
C ASP A 244 -8.44 18.03 -3.31
N PHE A 245 -8.10 17.08 -2.43
CA PHE A 245 -6.82 17.10 -1.71
C PHE A 245 -5.61 16.66 -2.56
N ARG A 246 -5.83 16.02 -3.72
CA ARG A 246 -4.78 15.69 -4.69
C ARG A 246 -4.45 16.90 -5.55
N ASP A 247 -5.48 17.51 -6.12
CA ASP A 247 -5.36 18.52 -7.17
C ASP A 247 -5.29 19.94 -6.60
N GLY A 248 -5.60 20.12 -5.31
CA GLY A 248 -5.73 21.42 -4.68
C GLY A 248 -7.00 22.15 -5.12
N SER A 249 -8.02 21.43 -5.59
CA SER A 249 -9.33 22.00 -5.88
C SER A 249 -10.22 22.01 -4.63
N ASN A 250 -11.40 22.61 -4.76
CA ASN A 250 -12.42 22.65 -3.72
C ASN A 250 -13.82 22.38 -4.28
N LEU A 251 -13.94 21.39 -5.17
CA LEU A 251 -15.18 21.04 -5.86
C LEU A 251 -16.25 20.50 -4.91
N THR A 252 -15.85 19.83 -3.82
CA THR A 252 -16.74 19.32 -2.75
C THR A 252 -17.08 20.37 -1.70
N GLY A 253 -16.29 21.45 -1.58
CA GLY A 253 -16.31 22.38 -0.45
C GLY A 253 -15.45 21.96 0.76
N LEU A 254 -14.83 20.78 0.76
CA LEU A 254 -14.06 20.23 1.89
C LEU A 254 -12.61 20.74 1.99
N ASN A 255 -12.09 21.38 0.95
CA ASN A 255 -10.71 21.87 0.86
C ASN A 255 -10.67 23.39 0.56
N PRO A 256 -11.27 24.26 1.40
CA PRO A 256 -11.36 25.70 1.13
C PRO A 256 -9.99 26.38 0.99
N GLY A 257 -8.96 25.83 1.61
CA GLY A 257 -7.57 26.30 1.46
C GLY A 257 -6.83 25.73 0.24
N GLN A 258 -7.49 25.02 -0.67
CA GLN A 258 -6.93 24.50 -1.93
C GLN A 258 -5.63 23.70 -1.74
N LYS A 259 -5.52 22.97 -0.62
CA LYS A 259 -4.29 22.31 -0.19
C LYS A 259 -4.05 21.00 -0.97
N LYS A 260 -2.82 20.81 -1.46
CA LYS A 260 -2.33 19.57 -2.09
C LYS A 260 -1.71 18.64 -1.05
N LEU A 261 -2.57 17.97 -0.28
CA LEU A 261 -2.20 17.15 0.88
C LEU A 261 -1.92 15.68 0.53
N ILE A 262 -2.36 15.22 -0.64
CA ILE A 262 -1.99 13.90 -1.20
C ILE A 262 -1.42 14.02 -2.62
N ARG A 263 -0.71 12.99 -3.11
CA ARG A 263 -0.24 12.94 -4.52
C ARG A 263 -1.03 11.96 -5.37
N HIS A 264 -1.45 10.84 -4.80
CA HIS A 264 -2.14 9.76 -5.49
C HIS A 264 -3.28 9.19 -4.66
N ILE A 265 -4.22 8.53 -5.33
CA ILE A 265 -5.40 7.88 -4.74
C ILE A 265 -5.36 6.39 -5.11
N GLY A 266 -5.67 5.49 -4.19
CA GLY A 266 -5.65 4.04 -4.43
C GLY A 266 -6.89 3.30 -3.96
N ILE A 267 -7.00 2.03 -4.32
CA ILE A 267 -8.00 1.10 -3.78
C ILE A 267 -7.31 -0.15 -3.24
N THR A 268 -7.87 -0.75 -2.19
CA THR A 268 -7.34 -1.97 -1.60
C THR A 268 -8.43 -2.96 -1.23
N GLY A 269 -8.09 -4.23 -1.22
CA GLY A 269 -8.93 -5.27 -0.62
C GLY A 269 -8.30 -6.63 -0.75
N HIS A 270 -8.68 -7.55 0.13
CA HIS A 270 -8.20 -8.93 0.09
C HIS A 270 -9.27 -9.92 -0.37
N GLU A 271 -10.55 -9.57 -0.29
CA GLU A 271 -11.63 -10.55 -0.43
C GLU A 271 -12.09 -10.78 -1.87
N ASN A 272 -12.41 -9.72 -2.61
CA ASN A 272 -13.24 -9.81 -3.80
C ASN A 272 -12.65 -9.04 -5.00
N ALA A 273 -12.03 -9.76 -5.93
CA ALA A 273 -11.46 -9.16 -7.14
C ALA A 273 -12.50 -8.43 -8.03
N THR A 274 -13.78 -8.82 -7.99
CA THR A 274 -14.84 -8.20 -8.83
C THR A 274 -15.12 -6.77 -8.38
N ALA A 275 -15.13 -6.49 -7.09
CA ALA A 275 -15.30 -5.12 -6.57
C ALA A 275 -14.17 -4.19 -7.06
N HIS A 276 -12.92 -4.68 -7.06
CA HIS A 276 -11.78 -3.94 -7.58
C HIS A 276 -11.88 -3.70 -9.10
N MET A 277 -12.23 -4.73 -9.87
CA MET A 277 -12.43 -4.61 -11.33
C MET A 277 -13.58 -3.65 -11.66
N TYR A 278 -14.65 -3.65 -10.87
CA TYR A 278 -15.77 -2.73 -11.02
C TYR A 278 -15.35 -1.27 -10.75
N ALA A 279 -14.62 -1.01 -9.66
CA ALA A 279 -14.06 0.31 -9.37
C ALA A 279 -13.17 0.83 -10.50
N MET A 280 -12.26 -0.02 -11.01
CA MET A 280 -11.37 0.34 -12.13
C MET A 280 -12.11 0.56 -13.45
N ARG A 281 -13.25 -0.12 -13.67
CA ARG A 281 -14.15 0.08 -14.83
C ARG A 281 -14.95 1.38 -14.70
N ARG A 282 -15.32 1.77 -13.48
CA ARG A 282 -16.06 3.01 -13.14
C ARG A 282 -15.15 4.24 -13.16
N ASP A 283 -13.87 4.08 -12.83
CA ASP A 283 -12.83 5.12 -12.96
C ASP A 283 -12.54 5.47 -14.44
N LYS A 284 -13.37 6.34 -15.02
CA LYS A 284 -13.19 6.88 -16.38
C LYS A 284 -12.13 7.96 -16.46
N ARG A 285 -11.96 8.76 -15.39
CA ARG A 285 -11.04 9.90 -15.32
C ARG A 285 -9.60 9.51 -14.98
N ASN A 286 -9.37 8.24 -14.65
CA ASN A 286 -8.08 7.69 -14.26
C ASN A 286 -7.57 8.22 -12.90
N ASP A 287 -8.49 8.50 -11.97
CA ASP A 287 -8.19 8.99 -10.63
C ASP A 287 -7.54 7.94 -9.72
N LEU A 288 -7.77 6.64 -9.96
CA LEU A 288 -7.23 5.55 -9.14
C LEU A 288 -5.84 5.14 -9.66
N HIS A 289 -4.80 5.32 -8.86
CA HIS A 289 -3.41 5.13 -9.25
C HIS A 289 -2.83 3.77 -8.84
N THR A 290 -3.34 3.17 -7.76
CA THR A 290 -2.80 1.92 -7.20
C THR A 290 -3.87 0.90 -6.82
N LEU A 291 -3.46 -0.37 -6.81
CA LEU A 291 -4.23 -1.50 -6.31
C LEU A 291 -3.39 -2.30 -5.30
N LEU A 292 -3.83 -2.37 -4.04
CA LEU A 292 -3.24 -3.25 -3.01
C LEU A 292 -4.13 -4.48 -2.80
N VAL A 293 -3.59 -5.67 -3.08
CA VAL A 293 -4.32 -6.95 -3.06
C VAL A 293 -3.55 -8.07 -2.39
N ALA A 294 -4.27 -9.09 -1.90
CA ALA A 294 -3.65 -10.31 -1.40
C ALA A 294 -3.03 -11.11 -2.57
N ILE A 295 -1.75 -11.47 -2.47
CA ILE A 295 -1.06 -12.30 -3.46
C ILE A 295 -0.09 -13.22 -2.72
N ASN A 296 -0.27 -14.53 -2.85
CA ASN A 296 0.64 -15.58 -2.40
C ASN A 296 0.40 -16.87 -3.23
N PRO A 297 1.19 -17.95 -3.06
CA PRO A 297 1.03 -19.17 -3.85
C PRO A 297 -0.38 -19.78 -3.81
N ASN A 298 -1.11 -19.61 -2.70
CA ASN A 298 -2.47 -20.13 -2.55
C ASN A 298 -3.58 -19.25 -3.13
N ASP A 299 -3.32 -17.99 -3.53
CA ASP A 299 -4.33 -17.08 -4.10
C ASP A 299 -5.12 -17.72 -5.25
N ARG A 300 -4.48 -18.54 -6.09
CA ARG A 300 -5.11 -19.31 -7.20
C ARG A 300 -6.25 -20.25 -6.79
N HIS A 301 -6.30 -20.70 -5.53
CA HIS A 301 -7.36 -21.59 -5.04
C HIS A 301 -8.60 -20.82 -4.57
N TYR A 302 -8.50 -19.50 -4.47
CA TYR A 302 -9.57 -18.57 -4.13
C TYR A 302 -10.06 -17.83 -5.37
N PHE A 303 -10.94 -16.85 -5.20
CA PHE A 303 -11.33 -15.94 -6.27
C PHE A 303 -10.18 -14.95 -6.56
N CYS A 304 -9.16 -15.47 -7.25
CA CYS A 304 -7.80 -14.99 -7.18
C CYS A 304 -7.58 -13.59 -7.76
N HIS A 305 -6.65 -12.83 -7.19
CA HIS A 305 -6.32 -11.50 -7.69
C HIS A 305 -5.39 -11.55 -8.91
N GLN A 306 -4.49 -12.54 -8.98
CA GLN A 306 -3.46 -12.68 -10.02
C GLN A 306 -4.00 -12.76 -11.45
N THR A 307 -5.17 -13.36 -11.68
CA THR A 307 -5.77 -13.46 -13.03
C THR A 307 -6.99 -12.56 -13.24
N ASN A 308 -7.46 -11.88 -12.19
CA ASN A 308 -8.63 -10.98 -12.25
C ASN A 308 -8.21 -9.51 -12.10
N SER A 309 -8.13 -9.00 -10.88
CA SER A 309 -7.93 -7.57 -10.63
C SER A 309 -6.52 -7.08 -10.97
N VAL A 310 -5.48 -7.92 -10.89
CA VAL A 310 -4.10 -7.51 -11.20
C VAL A 310 -3.92 -7.20 -12.69
N PRO A 311 -4.34 -8.05 -13.66
CA PRO A 311 -4.33 -7.71 -15.09
C PRO A 311 -5.11 -6.43 -15.44
N VAL A 312 -6.26 -6.19 -14.81
CA VAL A 312 -7.06 -4.98 -15.04
C VAL A 312 -6.35 -3.71 -14.54
N ALA A 313 -5.67 -3.79 -13.38
CA ALA A 313 -4.84 -2.71 -12.87
C ALA A 313 -3.64 -2.44 -13.80
N ALA A 314 -2.95 -3.50 -14.26
CA ALA A 314 -1.85 -3.38 -15.21
C ALA A 314 -2.30 -2.74 -16.53
N ALA A 315 -3.46 -3.13 -17.07
CA ALA A 315 -4.03 -2.54 -18.29
C ALA A 315 -4.39 -1.05 -18.15
N LYS A 316 -4.68 -0.57 -16.93
CA LYS A 316 -4.84 0.87 -16.62
C LYS A 316 -3.53 1.58 -16.26
N ASN A 317 -2.39 0.88 -16.33
CA ASN A 317 -1.09 1.34 -15.83
C ASN A 317 -1.15 1.80 -14.36
N MET A 318 -1.79 1.01 -13.48
CA MET A 318 -1.82 1.27 -12.04
C MET A 318 -0.67 0.53 -11.32
N GLY A 319 -0.12 1.13 -10.27
CA GLY A 319 0.88 0.48 -9.42
C GLY A 319 0.24 -0.62 -8.57
N VAL A 320 0.66 -1.88 -8.72
CA VAL A 320 0.10 -3.01 -7.97
C VAL A 320 1.01 -3.38 -6.80
N ILE A 321 0.41 -3.53 -5.62
CA ILE A 321 1.10 -3.91 -4.37
C ILE A 321 0.57 -5.27 -3.91
N GLY A 322 1.47 -6.23 -3.68
CA GLY A 322 1.15 -7.52 -3.09
C GLY A 322 1.21 -7.49 -1.56
N MET A 323 0.15 -7.94 -0.89
CA MET A 323 0.10 -8.13 0.57
C MET A 323 -0.32 -9.56 0.97
N LYS A 324 -0.36 -9.83 2.28
CA LYS A 324 -0.70 -11.14 2.86
C LYS A 324 0.18 -12.29 2.34
N ILE A 325 1.44 -11.97 2.02
CA ILE A 325 2.46 -12.89 1.47
C ILE A 325 2.57 -14.20 2.27
N PHE A 326 2.58 -14.09 3.61
CA PHE A 326 2.66 -15.24 4.53
C PHE A 326 1.30 -15.64 5.14
N ALA A 327 0.18 -15.23 4.54
CA ALA A 327 -1.19 -15.49 5.01
C ALA A 327 -1.40 -15.19 6.52
N ASP A 328 -1.07 -13.96 6.96
CA ASP A 328 -1.09 -13.54 8.38
C ASP A 328 -0.19 -14.38 9.33
N GLY A 329 0.70 -15.22 8.80
CA GLY A 329 1.52 -16.14 9.60
C GLY A 329 0.94 -17.55 9.70
N VAL A 330 -0.17 -17.87 9.02
CA VAL A 330 -0.69 -19.24 8.88
C VAL A 330 0.35 -20.16 8.24
N MET A 331 1.14 -19.64 7.28
CA MET A 331 2.29 -20.34 6.68
C MET A 331 3.40 -20.69 7.69
N TYR A 332 3.34 -20.14 8.90
CA TYR A 332 4.29 -20.35 10.00
C TYR A 332 3.57 -20.75 11.29
N GLY A 333 2.51 -21.56 11.17
CA GLY A 333 1.88 -22.25 12.30
C GLY A 333 0.88 -21.45 13.13
N ARG A 334 0.55 -20.20 12.75
CA ARG A 334 -0.61 -19.52 13.36
C ARG A 334 -1.92 -20.18 12.90
N SER A 335 -2.93 -20.15 13.77
CA SER A 335 -4.30 -20.45 13.39
C SER A 335 -4.83 -19.41 12.39
N LYS A 336 -5.87 -19.77 11.62
CA LYS A 336 -6.54 -18.86 10.69
C LYS A 336 -7.23 -17.75 11.49
N GLY A 337 -6.85 -16.51 11.21
CA GLY A 337 -7.34 -15.33 11.91
C GLY A 337 -6.34 -14.18 11.83
N TYR A 338 -6.81 -12.96 12.05
CA TYR A 338 -5.92 -11.80 12.10
C TYR A 338 -5.16 -11.74 13.43
N ALA A 339 -3.93 -11.23 13.41
CA ALA A 339 -3.26 -10.76 14.64
C ALA A 339 -4.07 -9.61 15.27
N GLY A 340 -4.84 -9.92 16.30
CA GLY A 340 -5.73 -8.99 17.00
C GLY A 340 -5.12 -8.40 18.28
N LYS A 341 -4.00 -8.95 18.76
CA LYS A 341 -3.35 -8.53 20.01
C LYS A 341 -1.82 -8.44 19.86
N PRO A 342 -1.13 -7.62 20.69
CA PRO A 342 0.31 -7.72 20.87
C PRO A 342 0.74 -9.14 21.24
N GLY A 343 1.92 -9.56 20.79
CA GLY A 343 2.47 -10.90 21.07
C GLY A 343 2.05 -12.00 20.10
N GLU A 344 1.02 -11.80 19.27
CA GLU A 344 0.57 -12.79 18.27
C GLU A 344 1.45 -12.84 16.99
N SER A 345 2.56 -12.10 16.96
CA SER A 345 3.53 -12.04 15.87
C SER A 345 4.33 -13.34 15.74
N VAL A 346 4.60 -13.79 14.50
CA VAL A 346 5.61 -14.83 14.26
C VAL A 346 7.00 -14.23 14.50
N LEU A 347 7.75 -14.76 15.46
CA LEU A 347 9.05 -14.24 15.93
C LEU A 347 10.25 -14.98 15.30
N THR A 348 10.16 -15.39 14.03
CA THR A 348 11.20 -16.16 13.32
C THR A 348 11.34 -15.74 11.86
N VAL A 349 12.51 -15.95 11.27
CA VAL A 349 12.74 -15.79 9.81
C VAL A 349 12.42 -17.11 9.10
N GLY A 350 11.14 -17.32 8.80
CA GLY A 350 10.65 -18.63 8.34
C GLY A 350 10.61 -19.67 9.47
N GLN A 351 10.41 -20.94 9.14
CA GLN A 351 10.39 -22.05 10.11
C GLN A 351 10.97 -23.35 9.52
N PRO A 352 11.69 -24.17 10.30
CA PRO A 352 12.12 -25.51 9.89
C PRO A 352 10.93 -26.38 9.48
N GLY A 353 11.11 -27.23 8.46
CA GLY A 353 10.06 -28.10 7.92
C GLY A 353 8.95 -27.38 7.15
N LYS A 354 9.02 -26.06 7.00
CA LYS A 354 8.10 -25.25 6.19
C LYS A 354 8.76 -24.78 4.89
N VAL A 355 7.93 -24.33 3.95
CA VAL A 355 8.39 -23.68 2.71
C VAL A 355 9.30 -22.48 3.04
N PRO A 356 10.46 -22.33 2.35
CA PRO A 356 11.36 -21.18 2.54
C PRO A 356 10.64 -19.84 2.41
N TYR A 357 10.95 -18.87 3.27
CA TYR A 357 10.29 -17.57 3.28
C TYR A 357 10.50 -16.78 1.97
N GLN A 358 11.63 -17.02 1.31
CA GLN A 358 11.97 -16.45 0.01
C GLN A 358 10.97 -16.87 -1.07
N ASP A 359 10.49 -18.13 -1.05
CA ASP A 359 9.61 -18.65 -2.09
C ASP A 359 8.30 -17.87 -2.12
N PHE A 360 7.69 -17.57 -0.96
CA PHE A 360 6.47 -16.76 -0.88
C PHE A 360 6.67 -15.34 -1.44
N LEU A 361 7.76 -14.66 -1.04
CA LEU A 361 8.06 -13.29 -1.49
C LEU A 361 8.35 -13.25 -3.00
N ARG A 362 9.22 -14.15 -3.47
CA ARG A 362 9.63 -14.22 -4.88
C ARG A 362 8.49 -14.66 -5.78
N TYR A 363 7.65 -15.60 -5.32
CA TYR A 363 6.42 -15.97 -6.01
C TYR A 363 5.52 -14.73 -6.20
N SER A 364 5.17 -14.02 -5.11
CA SER A 364 4.22 -12.90 -5.19
C SER A 364 4.76 -11.72 -5.99
N LEU A 365 6.07 -11.45 -5.90
CA LEU A 365 6.74 -10.42 -6.69
C LEU A 365 6.93 -10.81 -8.18
N SER A 366 6.74 -12.09 -8.53
CA SER A 366 6.80 -12.57 -9.92
C SER A 366 5.46 -12.48 -10.64
N ALA A 367 4.35 -12.25 -9.93
CA ALA A 367 3.04 -12.07 -10.55
C ALA A 367 3.06 -10.87 -11.52
N PRO A 368 2.71 -11.03 -12.81
CA PRO A 368 2.76 -9.96 -13.80
C PRO A 368 1.97 -8.72 -13.36
N GLY A 369 2.60 -7.55 -13.44
CA GLY A 369 2.02 -6.27 -13.01
C GLY A 369 2.33 -5.85 -11.56
N VAL A 370 2.83 -6.74 -10.69
CA VAL A 370 3.21 -6.37 -9.31
C VAL A 370 4.48 -5.52 -9.30
N SER A 371 4.39 -4.30 -8.76
CA SER A 371 5.53 -3.39 -8.61
C SER A 371 6.31 -3.64 -7.30
N THR A 372 5.61 -3.96 -6.21
CA THR A 372 6.22 -4.16 -4.89
C THR A 372 5.40 -5.11 -4.02
N VAL A 373 6.04 -5.81 -3.08
CA VAL A 373 5.38 -6.64 -2.06
C VAL A 373 5.65 -6.11 -0.66
N ILE A 374 4.67 -6.21 0.23
CA ILE A 374 4.76 -5.71 1.60
C ILE A 374 4.53 -6.78 2.66
N THR A 375 5.27 -6.69 3.77
CA THR A 375 5.08 -7.55 4.94
C THR A 375 5.15 -6.73 6.22
N GLY A 376 4.32 -7.08 7.21
CA GLY A 376 4.47 -6.59 8.57
C GLY A 376 5.51 -7.42 9.31
N ILE A 377 6.46 -6.78 9.97
CA ILE A 377 7.63 -7.43 10.57
C ILE A 377 7.32 -7.93 11.99
N GLY A 378 7.74 -9.16 12.29
CA GLY A 378 7.61 -9.81 13.61
C GLY A 378 8.95 -9.97 14.35
N LEU A 379 10.08 -10.01 13.64
CA LEU A 379 11.41 -10.15 14.25
C LEU A 379 12.43 -9.22 13.56
N THR A 380 13.22 -8.51 14.36
CA THR A 380 14.41 -7.77 13.93
C THR A 380 15.59 -8.05 14.85
N ASP A 381 16.79 -8.13 14.31
CA ASP A 381 18.06 -8.25 15.04
C ASP A 381 18.82 -6.91 15.01
N LYS A 382 19.57 -6.61 16.07
CA LYS A 382 20.36 -5.37 16.19
C LYS A 382 21.61 -5.32 15.29
N ASN A 383 22.08 -6.48 14.85
CA ASN A 383 23.26 -6.66 14.00
C ASN A 383 22.89 -6.95 12.53
N ASP A 384 21.61 -6.82 12.18
CA ASP A 384 21.09 -7.00 10.82
C ASP A 384 21.32 -8.41 10.22
N ASP A 385 21.52 -9.43 11.08
CA ASP A 385 21.70 -10.84 10.68
C ASP A 385 20.44 -11.38 9.97
N PRO A 386 20.51 -11.77 8.68
CA PRO A 386 19.34 -12.22 7.90
C PRO A 386 18.73 -13.55 8.39
N THR A 387 19.39 -14.30 9.28
CA THR A 387 18.81 -15.49 9.91
C THR A 387 17.93 -15.13 11.12
N ARG A 388 18.10 -13.93 11.66
CA ARG A 388 17.46 -13.41 12.89
C ARG A 388 16.71 -12.09 12.66
N ASP A 389 16.75 -11.54 11.45
CA ASP A 389 16.08 -10.31 11.08
C ASP A 389 15.17 -10.52 9.86
N GLN A 390 13.86 -10.48 10.08
CA GLN A 390 12.88 -10.70 9.02
C GLN A 390 12.82 -9.53 8.03
N LEU A 391 13.16 -8.30 8.45
CA LEU A 391 13.14 -7.13 7.58
C LEU A 391 14.28 -7.19 6.55
N VAL A 392 15.50 -7.50 7.00
CA VAL A 392 16.68 -7.70 6.15
C VAL A 392 16.50 -8.93 5.26
N ALA A 393 16.01 -10.04 5.83
CA ALA A 393 15.74 -11.26 5.09
C ALA A 393 14.72 -11.07 3.97
N ASN A 394 13.57 -10.44 4.26
CA ASN A 394 12.53 -10.20 3.27
C ASN A 394 13.00 -9.21 2.19
N LEU A 395 13.73 -8.16 2.57
CA LEU A 395 14.34 -7.22 1.63
C LEU A 395 15.30 -7.94 0.68
N ALA A 396 16.22 -8.75 1.21
CA ALA A 396 17.19 -9.53 0.44
C ALA A 396 16.52 -10.52 -0.52
N ALA A 397 15.47 -11.20 -0.08
CA ALA A 397 14.72 -12.15 -0.91
C ALA A 397 14.07 -11.49 -2.15
N CYS A 398 13.67 -10.22 -2.04
CA CYS A 398 13.03 -9.43 -3.10
C CYS A 398 14.02 -8.78 -4.10
N GLN A 399 15.34 -8.92 -3.90
CA GLN A 399 16.35 -8.37 -4.83
C GLN A 399 16.48 -9.21 -6.11
N MET A 400 15.38 -9.36 -6.84
CA MET A 400 15.27 -10.16 -8.06
C MET A 400 15.47 -9.31 -9.32
N THR A 401 16.22 -9.81 -10.30
CA THR A 401 16.40 -9.13 -11.61
C THR A 401 15.25 -9.36 -12.59
N GLY A 402 14.29 -10.23 -12.26
CA GLY A 402 13.12 -10.57 -13.09
C GLY A 402 12.18 -11.53 -12.36
N PRO A 403 11.02 -11.88 -12.94
CA PRO A 403 10.11 -12.87 -12.38
C PRO A 403 10.69 -14.29 -12.44
N LEU A 404 10.26 -15.17 -11.53
CA LEU A 404 10.58 -16.61 -11.59
C LEU A 404 9.97 -17.26 -12.85
N PRO A 405 10.63 -18.26 -13.45
CA PRO A 405 10.05 -19.08 -14.50
C PRO A 405 8.77 -19.78 -14.06
N ALA A 406 7.81 -19.96 -14.98
CA ALA A 406 6.52 -20.59 -14.70
C ALA A 406 6.62 -22.02 -14.13
N SER A 407 7.70 -22.75 -14.42
CA SER A 407 7.99 -24.06 -13.80
C SER A 407 8.36 -23.95 -12.32
N GLN A 408 9.11 -22.92 -11.92
CA GLN A 408 9.46 -22.69 -10.51
C GLN A 408 8.26 -22.17 -9.72
N LEU A 409 7.41 -21.33 -10.34
CA LEU A 409 6.14 -20.93 -9.72
C LEU A 409 5.29 -22.16 -9.38
N ARG A 410 5.08 -23.07 -10.34
CA ARG A 410 4.35 -24.34 -10.10
C ARG A 410 4.98 -25.20 -8.99
N GLN A 411 6.30 -25.33 -8.95
CA GLN A 411 6.99 -26.06 -7.87
C GLN A 411 6.79 -25.42 -6.49
N ILE A 412 6.69 -24.09 -6.40
CA ILE A 412 6.36 -23.40 -5.15
C ILE A 412 4.90 -23.67 -4.77
N GLU A 413 3.97 -23.63 -5.73
CA GLU A 413 2.55 -23.95 -5.52
C GLU A 413 2.35 -25.36 -4.97
N GLU A 414 2.92 -26.37 -5.64
CA GLU A 414 2.89 -27.78 -5.26
C GLU A 414 3.48 -27.99 -3.85
N ARG A 415 4.62 -27.35 -3.55
CA ARG A 415 5.27 -27.44 -2.24
C ARG A 415 4.47 -26.74 -1.13
N VAL A 416 3.80 -25.62 -1.43
CA VAL A 416 2.91 -24.94 -0.48
C VAL A 416 1.68 -25.79 -0.19
N ALA A 417 1.03 -26.32 -1.23
CA ALA A 417 -0.11 -27.21 -1.08
C ALA A 417 0.25 -28.45 -0.24
N ALA A 418 1.43 -29.05 -0.47
CA ALA A 418 1.90 -30.22 0.27
C ALA A 418 2.25 -29.94 1.75
N LEU A 419 2.87 -28.81 2.08
CA LEU A 419 3.36 -28.52 3.45
C LEU A 419 2.42 -27.66 4.32
N HIS A 420 1.45 -26.99 3.71
CA HIS A 420 0.52 -26.06 4.38
C HIS A 420 -0.96 -26.26 4.00
N GLY A 421 -1.25 -27.06 2.98
CA GLY A 421 -2.56 -27.10 2.35
C GLY A 421 -2.85 -25.87 1.49
N THR A 422 -3.99 -25.89 0.80
CA THR A 422 -4.45 -24.80 -0.07
C THR A 422 -5.33 -23.79 0.64
N ASP A 423 -6.02 -24.21 1.71
CA ASP A 423 -6.95 -23.37 2.47
C ASP A 423 -6.26 -22.56 3.58
N THR A 424 -5.42 -21.60 3.21
CA THR A 424 -4.70 -20.70 4.15
C THR A 424 -5.22 -19.28 4.17
N ASN A 425 -5.88 -18.83 3.10
CA ASN A 425 -6.22 -17.43 2.87
C ASN A 425 -7.66 -17.14 3.31
N PHE A 426 -7.92 -17.26 4.61
CA PHE A 426 -9.22 -16.98 5.27
C PHE A 426 -9.80 -15.58 5.01
N PHE A 427 -8.99 -14.68 4.43
CA PHE A 427 -9.33 -13.32 4.04
C PHE A 427 -9.75 -13.18 2.56
N GLN A 428 -9.68 -14.25 1.76
CA GLN A 428 -10.11 -14.26 0.37
C GLN A 428 -11.44 -14.99 0.21
N ARG A 429 -12.28 -14.51 -0.71
CA ARG A 429 -13.49 -15.25 -1.10
C ARG A 429 -13.11 -16.59 -1.75
N PRO A 430 -13.74 -17.72 -1.38
CA PRO A 430 -13.55 -18.99 -2.08
C PRO A 430 -13.79 -18.86 -3.59
N SER A 431 -13.08 -19.65 -4.39
CA SER A 431 -13.30 -19.66 -5.85
C SER A 431 -14.73 -20.10 -6.17
N SER A 432 -15.47 -19.28 -6.93
CA SER A 432 -16.84 -19.57 -7.36
C SER A 432 -16.93 -20.16 -8.77
N GLY A 433 -15.79 -20.49 -9.39
CA GLY A 433 -15.72 -20.88 -10.80
C GLY A 433 -16.16 -19.76 -11.76
N LEU A 434 -16.41 -20.14 -13.02
CA LEU A 434 -17.04 -19.24 -14.00
C LEU A 434 -18.53 -19.10 -13.68
N LEU A 435 -18.96 -17.89 -13.37
CA LEU A 435 -20.38 -17.56 -13.23
C LEU A 435 -20.95 -17.15 -14.61
N PRO A 436 -22.22 -17.50 -14.93
CA PRO A 436 -22.86 -17.01 -16.15
C PRO A 436 -22.96 -15.47 -16.12
N PRO A 437 -23.06 -14.79 -17.28
CA PRO A 437 -23.13 -13.34 -17.32
C PRO A 437 -24.34 -12.84 -16.52
N GLN A 438 -24.08 -11.90 -15.62
CA GLN A 438 -25.10 -11.38 -14.70
C GLN A 438 -25.97 -10.34 -15.41
N LYS A 439 -27.26 -10.29 -15.06
CA LYS A 439 -28.24 -9.33 -15.60
C LYS A 439 -28.44 -9.43 -17.13
N ILE A 440 -28.46 -10.66 -17.68
CA ILE A 440 -29.03 -10.90 -19.02
C ILE A 440 -30.56 -10.84 -18.88
N SER A 441 -31.22 -9.90 -19.56
CA SER A 441 -32.65 -10.00 -19.88
C SER A 441 -32.84 -10.36 -21.35
N VAL A 442 -33.89 -11.12 -21.63
CA VAL A 442 -34.23 -11.59 -22.98
C VAL A 442 -35.60 -11.04 -23.34
N GLU A 443 -35.62 -10.00 -24.17
CA GLU A 443 -36.84 -9.39 -24.69
C GLU A 443 -37.20 -10.07 -26.02
N ARG A 444 -38.42 -10.61 -26.13
CA ARG A 444 -38.98 -10.99 -27.45
C ARG A 444 -39.33 -9.71 -28.20
N ALA A 445 -38.56 -9.39 -29.23
CA ALA A 445 -38.91 -8.30 -30.13
C ALA A 445 -39.95 -8.79 -31.16
N ALA A 446 -41.03 -8.04 -31.31
CA ALA A 446 -41.98 -8.24 -32.40
C ALA A 446 -41.45 -7.54 -33.68
N PRO A 447 -41.62 -8.11 -34.89
CA PRO A 447 -42.40 -9.31 -35.22
C PRO A 447 -41.72 -10.64 -34.88
N LYS A 448 -42.50 -11.74 -34.93
CA LYS A 448 -42.04 -13.11 -34.62
C LYS A 448 -40.74 -13.48 -35.33
N GLY A 449 -39.67 -13.69 -34.56
CA GLY A 449 -38.39 -14.22 -35.04
C GLY A 449 -37.17 -13.61 -34.37
N SER A 450 -37.28 -12.36 -33.88
CA SER A 450 -36.16 -11.64 -33.27
C SER A 450 -36.15 -11.71 -31.74
N VAL A 451 -34.98 -12.03 -31.17
CA VAL A 451 -34.74 -12.04 -29.72
C VAL A 451 -33.68 -11.00 -29.40
N LYS A 452 -34.04 -10.03 -28.56
CA LYS A 452 -33.13 -8.98 -28.10
C LYS A 452 -32.54 -9.40 -26.75
N VAL A 453 -31.27 -9.77 -26.76
CA VAL A 453 -30.51 -10.11 -25.56
C VAL A 453 -29.91 -8.82 -24.99
N CYS A 454 -30.51 -8.32 -23.91
CA CYS A 454 -30.03 -7.17 -23.17
C CYS A 454 -29.09 -7.64 -22.05
N GLY A 455 -27.78 -7.59 -22.31
CA GLY A 455 -26.76 -7.52 -21.25
C GLY A 455 -26.38 -6.07 -20.99
N ILE A 456 -25.52 -5.81 -19.98
CA ILE A 456 -24.90 -4.49 -19.80
C ILE A 456 -24.18 -4.14 -21.13
N PRO A 457 -24.57 -3.06 -21.83
CA PRO A 457 -23.88 -2.68 -23.05
C PRO A 457 -22.44 -2.29 -22.72
N PRO A 458 -21.46 -2.57 -23.61
CA PRO A 458 -20.20 -1.85 -23.53
C PRO A 458 -20.53 -0.36 -23.55
N THR A 459 -20.02 0.41 -22.59
CA THR A 459 -20.22 1.87 -22.54
C THR A 459 -19.95 2.46 -23.92
N PRO A 460 -20.85 3.31 -24.46
CA PRO A 460 -20.75 3.75 -25.84
C PRO A 460 -19.37 4.35 -26.08
N ALA A 461 -18.64 3.77 -27.03
CA ALA A 461 -17.42 4.38 -27.52
C ALA A 461 -17.78 5.78 -28.06
N PRO A 462 -16.90 6.79 -27.87
CA PRO A 462 -17.10 8.07 -28.55
C PRO A 462 -17.20 7.81 -30.06
N SER A 463 -18.18 8.47 -30.69
CA SER A 463 -18.56 8.33 -32.10
C SER A 463 -17.36 8.06 -33.01
N PRO A 464 -17.32 6.94 -33.76
CA PRO A 464 -16.28 6.74 -34.75
C PRO A 464 -16.45 7.76 -35.88
N TRP A 465 -15.38 8.52 -36.11
CA TRP A 465 -15.16 9.42 -37.22
C TRP A 465 -15.82 8.93 -38.52
N ARG A 466 -16.72 9.73 -39.10
CA ARG A 466 -17.24 9.49 -40.45
C ARG A 466 -16.11 9.66 -41.46
N VAL A 467 -15.45 8.58 -41.83
CA VAL A 467 -14.69 8.51 -43.08
C VAL A 467 -15.69 8.36 -44.22
N THR A 468 -16.11 9.50 -44.79
CA THR A 468 -16.89 9.53 -46.02
C THR A 468 -16.02 9.07 -47.19
N ARG A 469 -16.14 7.80 -47.59
CA ARG A 469 -15.69 7.37 -48.91
C ARG A 469 -16.55 8.06 -49.97
N SER A 470 -16.02 9.09 -50.62
CA SER A 470 -16.67 9.66 -51.81
C SER A 470 -16.53 8.71 -52.98
N THR A 471 -17.63 8.07 -53.40
CA THR A 471 -17.71 7.34 -54.67
C THR A 471 -17.87 8.35 -55.82
N ALA A 472 -16.76 8.97 -56.22
CA ALA A 472 -16.72 9.81 -57.40
C ALA A 472 -16.88 8.94 -58.66
N ALA A 473 -18.08 8.95 -59.25
CA ALA A 473 -18.39 8.22 -60.46
C ALA A 473 -17.57 8.76 -61.64
N ARG A 474 -16.55 8.01 -62.09
CA ARG A 474 -15.89 8.27 -63.37
C ARG A 474 -16.77 7.73 -64.52
N ARG A 475 -17.54 8.62 -65.14
CA ARG A 475 -17.97 8.41 -66.53
C ARG A 475 -16.73 8.34 -67.42
N ARG A 476 -16.66 7.32 -68.28
CA ARG A 476 -15.87 7.34 -69.52
C ARG A 476 -16.78 6.88 -70.64
N SER A 477 -17.04 7.77 -71.59
CA SER A 477 -17.48 7.37 -72.93
C SER A 477 -16.27 6.89 -73.73
N PRO A 478 -16.44 6.01 -74.72
CA PRO A 478 -15.36 5.54 -75.58
C PRO A 478 -15.13 6.49 -76.76
N ALA A 479 -13.89 6.57 -77.26
CA ALA A 479 -13.55 6.63 -78.69
C ALA A 479 -12.02 6.70 -78.88
N PHE A 480 -11.53 5.99 -79.91
CA PHE A 480 -10.18 5.98 -80.49
C PHE A 480 -9.02 5.49 -79.61
#